data_AF-G4ZRC1-F1
#
_entry.id   AF-G4ZRC1-F1
#
_cell.length_a   1.000
_cell.length_b   1.000
_cell.length_c   1.000
_cell.angle_alpha   90.00
_cell.angle_beta   90.00
_cell.angle_gamma   90.00
#
_symmetry.space_group_name_H-M   'P 1'
#
loop_
_entity.id
_entity.type
_entity.pdbx_description
1 polymer ?
#
loop_
_entity_poly.entity_id
_entity_poly.type
_entity_poly.pdbx_seq_one_letter_code
_entity_poly.pdbx_strand_id
1 'polypeptide(L)'
;MTQRRGLVCVECGAPVPELVRDYGKGNLRLAICSACNSVADKYVEYETILLFLEVLLLKPQVYRHVLCNLPAPMAARTTLKLFVVLVMLDMNVKAYLVDRGAGVTFRSESMYRTPEALQAATSGLRIGQFSLHLVCLALLENVVYFVAVFAAIWLDPFRRGWRAKLLPIGEKKEETGVVAPWTRYGSAMCISSFGKLFALLTVIWEFDWSFIHVIGALVVVSNVLALQLMLEEGNSVRGRSLHVVAVVVFGLVARGAAQLTLYALGNSVLFHVLV
;
A
#
# COMPACT_ATOMS: atom_id res chain seq x y z
N MET A 1 -25.49 -12.63 -20.62
CA MET A 1 -24.20 -13.23 -20.24
C MET A 1 -23.58 -12.39 -19.15
N THR A 2 -23.86 -12.74 -17.89
CA THR A 2 -23.43 -12.02 -16.69
C THR A 2 -22.03 -12.46 -16.30
N GLN A 3 -21.03 -11.67 -16.66
CA GLN A 3 -19.63 -11.88 -16.29
C GLN A 3 -19.47 -11.61 -14.79
N ARG A 4 -19.51 -12.67 -13.96
CA ARG A 4 -18.90 -12.62 -12.62
C ARG A 4 -17.42 -12.29 -12.83
N ARG A 5 -16.81 -11.46 -11.98
CA ARG A 5 -15.33 -11.36 -11.96
C ARG A 5 -14.79 -12.77 -11.77
N GLY A 6 -14.17 -13.31 -12.83
CA GLY A 6 -13.71 -14.69 -12.86
C GLY A 6 -12.39 -14.82 -12.09
N LEU A 7 -12.18 -16.00 -11.51
CA LEU A 7 -10.88 -16.40 -10.98
C LEU A 7 -9.85 -16.33 -12.12
N VAL A 8 -8.61 -15.98 -11.82
CA VAL A 8 -7.55 -15.83 -12.82
C VAL A 8 -6.36 -16.71 -12.48
N CYS A 9 -5.64 -17.15 -13.52
CA CYS A 9 -4.40 -17.87 -13.32
C CYS A 9 -3.32 -16.91 -12.80
N VAL A 10 -2.64 -17.28 -11.72
CA VAL A 10 -1.58 -16.45 -11.13
C VAL A 10 -0.34 -16.35 -12.01
N GLU A 11 -0.11 -17.31 -12.92
CA GLU A 11 1.05 -17.31 -13.82
C GLU A 11 0.80 -16.53 -15.11
N CYS A 12 -0.30 -16.79 -15.83
CA CYS A 12 -0.58 -16.14 -17.13
C CYS A 12 -1.68 -15.07 -17.12
N GLY A 13 -2.47 -14.96 -16.05
CA GLY A 13 -3.60 -14.02 -15.96
C GLY A 13 -4.85 -14.42 -16.74
N ALA A 14 -4.86 -15.58 -17.43
CA ALA A 14 -6.04 -16.07 -18.13
C ALA A 14 -7.17 -16.41 -17.15
N PRO A 15 -8.45 -16.21 -17.53
CA PRO A 15 -9.59 -16.57 -16.69
C PRO A 15 -9.65 -18.10 -16.50
N VAL A 16 -9.96 -18.54 -15.28
CA VAL A 16 -10.06 -19.94 -14.88
C VAL A 16 -11.43 -20.17 -14.22
N PRO A 17 -12.13 -21.28 -14.50
CA PRO A 17 -13.45 -21.53 -13.92
C PRO A 17 -13.41 -21.83 -12.41
N GLU A 18 -12.36 -22.50 -11.94
CA GLU A 18 -12.18 -22.94 -10.55
C GLU A 18 -10.69 -22.99 -10.21
N LEU A 19 -10.31 -22.74 -8.95
CA LEU A 19 -8.92 -22.87 -8.49
C LEU A 19 -8.63 -24.25 -7.89
N VAL A 20 -9.65 -24.89 -7.35
CA VAL A 20 -9.56 -26.20 -6.69
C VAL A 20 -10.65 -27.09 -7.27
N ARG A 21 -10.26 -28.29 -7.69
CA ARG A 21 -11.15 -29.36 -8.15
C ARG A 21 -11.37 -30.36 -7.04
N ASP A 22 -12.62 -30.69 -6.79
CA ASP A 22 -13.01 -31.80 -5.92
C ASP A 22 -13.25 -33.05 -6.77
N TYR A 23 -12.43 -34.08 -6.58
CA TYR A 23 -12.58 -35.39 -7.21
C TYR A 23 -13.43 -36.36 -6.39
N GLY A 24 -14.05 -35.88 -5.30
CA GLY A 24 -14.82 -36.67 -4.35
C GLY A 24 -13.96 -37.33 -3.28
N LYS A 25 -14.60 -37.77 -2.19
CA LYS A 25 -13.98 -38.43 -1.02
C LYS A 25 -12.90 -37.56 -0.33
N GLY A 26 -13.02 -36.23 -0.39
CA GLY A 26 -12.05 -35.31 0.21
C GLY A 26 -10.77 -35.10 -0.60
N ASN A 27 -10.70 -35.62 -1.83
CA ASN A 27 -9.56 -35.41 -2.73
C ASN A 27 -9.69 -34.08 -3.46
N LEU A 28 -9.24 -33.01 -2.80
CA LEU A 28 -9.09 -31.69 -3.39
C LEU A 28 -7.74 -31.61 -4.12
N ARG A 29 -7.74 -31.08 -5.34
CA ARG A 29 -6.53 -30.82 -6.12
C ARG A 29 -6.58 -29.45 -6.76
N LEU A 30 -5.44 -28.78 -6.86
CA LEU A 30 -5.35 -27.52 -7.57
C LEU A 30 -5.67 -27.69 -9.06
N ALA A 31 -6.45 -26.75 -9.61
CA ALA A 31 -6.80 -26.74 -11.02
C ALA A 31 -5.59 -26.36 -11.88
N ILE A 32 -5.55 -26.90 -13.10
CA ILE A 32 -4.51 -26.58 -14.11
C ILE A 32 -5.11 -25.60 -15.12
N CYS A 33 -4.39 -24.52 -15.39
CA CYS A 33 -4.81 -23.53 -16.37
C CYS A 33 -4.72 -24.11 -17.79
N SER A 34 -5.79 -24.02 -18.57
CA SER A 34 -5.82 -24.49 -19.97
C SER A 34 -4.97 -23.65 -20.94
N ALA A 35 -4.62 -22.42 -20.58
CA ALA A 35 -3.86 -21.52 -21.43
C ALA A 35 -2.33 -21.72 -21.30
N CYS A 36 -1.82 -21.88 -20.08
CA CYS A 36 -0.37 -22.03 -19.84
C CYS A 36 0.03 -23.41 -19.29
N ASN A 37 -0.92 -24.32 -19.08
CA ASN A 37 -0.71 -25.66 -18.52
C ASN A 37 0.02 -25.70 -17.16
N SER A 38 0.08 -24.57 -16.45
CA SER A 38 0.60 -24.47 -15.09
C SER A 38 -0.52 -24.56 -14.06
N VAL A 39 -0.17 -24.86 -12.81
CA VAL A 39 -1.12 -24.78 -11.69
C VAL A 39 -1.75 -23.38 -11.64
N ALA A 40 -3.08 -23.32 -11.63
CA ALA A 40 -3.83 -22.07 -11.80
C ALA A 40 -3.55 -21.08 -10.66
N ASP A 41 -3.53 -21.56 -9.42
CA ASP A 41 -3.17 -20.77 -8.24
C ASP A 41 -2.56 -21.66 -7.16
N LYS A 42 -1.23 -21.62 -7.03
CA LYS A 42 -0.48 -22.35 -6.00
C LYS A 42 -0.63 -21.77 -4.60
N TYR A 43 -1.06 -20.51 -4.50
CA TYR A 43 -1.09 -19.77 -3.23
C TYR A 43 -2.29 -20.13 -2.36
N VAL A 44 -3.28 -20.84 -2.92
CA VAL A 44 -4.42 -21.37 -2.16
C VAL A 44 -3.97 -22.29 -1.01
N GLU A 45 -2.84 -22.98 -1.17
CA GLU A 45 -2.27 -23.88 -0.15
C GLU A 45 -1.21 -23.19 0.73
N TYR A 46 -0.78 -21.98 0.38
CA TYR A 46 0.32 -21.32 1.07
C TYR A 46 -0.16 -20.62 2.34
N GLU A 47 0.64 -20.77 3.40
CA GLU A 47 0.45 -20.03 4.64
C GLU A 47 0.62 -18.51 4.42
N THR A 48 -0.06 -17.72 5.24
CA THR A 48 -0.09 -16.24 5.11
C THR A 48 1.32 -15.62 5.11
N ILE A 49 2.27 -16.21 5.85
CA ILE A 49 3.65 -15.71 5.91
C ILE A 49 4.41 -15.89 4.59
N LEU A 50 4.13 -16.97 3.84
CA LEU A 50 4.72 -17.21 2.54
C LEU A 50 4.13 -16.25 1.50
N LEU A 51 2.81 -16.01 1.57
CA LEU A 51 2.16 -14.97 0.76
C LEU A 51 2.80 -13.61 1.03
N PHE A 52 3.01 -13.30 2.30
CA PHE A 52 3.63 -12.05 2.73
C PHE A 52 5.05 -11.87 2.17
N LEU A 53 5.90 -12.90 2.26
CA LEU A 53 7.25 -12.86 1.70
C LEU A 53 7.24 -12.65 0.18
N GLU A 54 6.32 -13.30 -0.53
CA GLU A 54 6.21 -13.16 -1.98
C GLU A 54 5.73 -11.76 -2.41
N VAL A 55 4.87 -11.13 -1.60
CA VAL A 55 4.43 -9.74 -1.80
C VAL A 55 5.62 -8.80 -1.62
N LEU A 56 6.42 -9.06 -0.59
CA LEU A 56 7.66 -8.33 -0.28
C LEU A 56 8.70 -8.46 -1.40
N LEU A 57 8.74 -9.61 -2.09
CA LEU A 57 9.58 -9.85 -3.26
C LEU A 57 9.00 -9.30 -4.57
N LEU A 58 7.88 -8.58 -4.52
CA LEU A 58 7.19 -7.99 -5.68
C LEU A 58 6.84 -9.03 -6.77
N LYS A 59 6.59 -10.29 -6.39
CA LYS A 59 6.25 -11.34 -7.36
C LYS A 59 4.83 -11.13 -7.90
N PRO A 60 4.63 -10.91 -9.21
CA PRO A 60 3.30 -10.60 -9.75
C PRO A 60 2.24 -11.68 -9.49
N GLN A 61 2.66 -12.94 -9.32
CA GLN A 61 1.76 -14.06 -9.09
C GLN A 61 0.97 -13.91 -7.78
N VAL A 62 1.62 -13.50 -6.68
CA VAL A 62 0.92 -13.35 -5.39
C VAL A 62 -0.01 -12.14 -5.38
N TYR A 63 0.32 -11.07 -6.12
CA TYR A 63 -0.61 -9.94 -6.27
C TYR A 63 -1.88 -10.37 -7.00
N ARG A 64 -1.79 -11.23 -8.03
CA ARG A 64 -2.97 -11.80 -8.68
C ARG A 64 -3.79 -12.66 -7.73
N HIS A 65 -3.13 -13.47 -6.89
CA HIS A 65 -3.81 -14.25 -5.86
C HIS A 65 -4.59 -13.36 -4.89
N VAL A 66 -3.90 -12.40 -4.27
CA VAL A 66 -4.46 -11.53 -3.22
C VAL A 66 -5.55 -10.59 -3.76
N LEU A 67 -5.38 -10.06 -4.98
CA LEU A 67 -6.28 -9.04 -5.53
C LEU A 67 -7.45 -9.61 -6.34
N CYS A 68 -7.26 -10.78 -6.99
CA CYS A 68 -8.23 -11.33 -7.94
C CYS A 68 -8.87 -12.64 -7.47
N ASN A 69 -8.14 -13.49 -6.74
CA ASN A 69 -8.57 -14.84 -6.42
C ASN A 69 -9.06 -15.02 -4.97
N LEU A 70 -8.71 -14.11 -4.06
CA LEU A 70 -9.14 -14.20 -2.67
C LEU A 70 -10.67 -14.00 -2.56
N PRO A 71 -11.42 -14.91 -1.91
CA PRO A 71 -12.88 -14.97 -1.97
C PRO A 71 -13.64 -13.85 -1.24
N ALA A 72 -12.96 -12.87 -0.65
CA ALA A 72 -13.58 -11.65 -0.13
C ALA A 72 -12.53 -10.54 -0.03
N PRO A 73 -12.91 -9.26 -0.20
CA PRO A 73 -12.05 -8.16 0.24
C PRO A 73 -11.74 -8.34 1.72
N MET A 74 -10.48 -8.08 2.12
CA MET A 74 -10.09 -8.16 3.52
C MET A 74 -11.09 -7.37 4.38
N ALA A 75 -11.51 -7.96 5.51
CA ALA A 75 -12.45 -7.29 6.42
C ALA A 75 -11.95 -5.87 6.73
N ALA A 76 -12.86 -4.89 6.75
CA ALA A 76 -12.51 -3.48 6.99
C ALA A 76 -11.66 -3.29 8.26
N ARG A 77 -11.91 -4.11 9.30
CA ARG A 77 -11.11 -4.16 10.52
C ARG A 77 -9.66 -4.56 10.27
N THR A 78 -9.40 -5.53 9.40
CA THR A 78 -8.05 -5.97 9.04
C THR A 78 -7.35 -4.91 8.19
N THR A 79 -8.04 -4.31 7.23
CA THR A 79 -7.51 -3.19 6.45
C THR A 79 -7.13 -2.02 7.35
N LEU A 80 -7.98 -1.67 8.32
CA LEU A 80 -7.68 -0.63 9.31
C LEU A 80 -6.46 -0.99 10.17
N LYS A 81 -6.35 -2.24 10.64
CA LYS A 81 -5.16 -2.71 11.37
C LYS A 81 -3.89 -2.55 10.54
N LEU A 82 -3.91 -2.97 9.27
CA LEU A 82 -2.77 -2.79 8.36
C LEU A 82 -2.43 -1.31 8.15
N PHE A 83 -3.44 -0.46 7.98
CA PHE A 83 -3.26 0.99 7.84
C PHE A 83 -2.61 1.61 9.10
N VAL A 84 -3.07 1.24 10.30
CA VAL A 84 -2.45 1.68 11.55
C VAL A 84 -0.98 1.24 11.62
N VAL A 85 -0.67 -0.01 11.25
CA VAL A 85 0.72 -0.49 11.19
C VAL A 85 1.55 0.33 10.21
N LEU A 86 1.02 0.68 9.04
CA LEU A 86 1.73 1.53 8.06
C LEU A 86 2.01 2.93 8.61
N VAL A 87 1.06 3.54 9.31
CA VAL A 87 1.25 4.84 9.96
C VAL A 87 2.32 4.75 11.05
N MET A 88 2.32 3.67 11.83
CA MET A 88 3.37 3.44 12.84
C MET A 88 4.74 3.28 12.20
N LEU A 89 4.87 2.51 11.12
CA LEU A 89 6.15 2.34 10.41
C LEU A 89 6.67 3.69 9.87
N ASP A 90 5.79 4.48 9.24
CA ASP A 90 6.15 5.81 8.72
C ASP A 90 6.55 6.79 9.83
N MET A 91 5.88 6.73 10.99
CA MET A 91 6.27 7.49 12.17
C MET A 91 7.66 7.09 12.69
N ASN A 92 7.97 5.79 12.73
CA ASN A 92 9.28 5.31 13.16
C ASN A 92 10.41 5.80 12.23
N VAL A 93 10.18 5.80 10.91
CA VAL A 93 11.14 6.36 9.95
C VAL A 93 11.35 7.85 10.18
N LYS A 94 10.28 8.60 10.40
CA LYS A 94 10.37 10.04 10.71
C LYS A 94 11.10 10.30 12.01
N ALA A 95 10.83 9.53 13.06
CA ALA A 95 11.53 9.61 14.33
C ALA A 95 13.03 9.35 14.16
N TYR A 96 13.41 8.33 13.37
CA TYR A 96 14.79 8.05 13.03
C TYR A 96 15.48 9.19 12.27
N LEU A 97 14.82 9.76 11.25
CA LEU A 97 15.36 10.89 10.49
C LEU A 97 15.57 12.14 11.38
N VAL A 98 14.64 12.38 12.30
CA VAL A 98 14.74 13.47 13.28
C VAL A 98 15.92 13.25 14.23
N ASP A 99 16.07 12.03 14.77
CA ASP A 99 17.14 11.66 15.69
C ASP A 99 18.53 11.79 15.06
N ARG A 100 18.68 11.34 13.80
CA ARG A 100 19.93 11.46 13.03
C ARG A 100 20.20 12.88 12.53
N GLY A 101 19.20 13.75 12.50
CA GLY A 101 19.30 15.09 11.89
C GLY A 101 19.62 15.05 10.38
N ALA A 102 19.36 13.93 9.71
CA ALA A 102 19.62 13.72 8.29
C ALA A 102 18.30 13.65 7.52
N GLY A 103 18.22 14.29 6.36
CA GLY A 103 16.99 14.29 5.54
C GLY A 103 15.82 15.07 6.13
N VAL A 104 16.09 15.96 7.07
CA VAL A 104 15.12 16.83 7.73
C VAL A 104 15.62 18.27 7.75
N THR A 105 14.71 19.20 7.51
CA THR A 105 14.94 20.63 7.70
C THR A 105 14.09 21.12 8.87
N PHE A 106 14.78 21.68 9.86
CA PHE A 106 14.17 22.22 11.07
C PHE A 106 14.05 23.74 10.96
N ARG A 107 12.93 24.28 11.42
CA ARG A 107 12.84 25.71 11.74
C ARG A 107 13.68 26.01 12.99
N SER A 108 14.16 27.25 13.13
CA SER A 108 15.00 27.69 14.25
C SER A 108 14.35 27.47 15.63
N GLU A 109 13.02 27.55 15.70
CA GLU A 109 12.21 27.29 16.90
C GLU A 109 11.65 25.86 16.95
N SER A 110 12.36 24.87 16.39
CA SER A 110 11.87 23.50 16.41
C SER A 110 11.95 22.92 17.84
N MET A 111 10.86 22.27 18.22
CA MET A 111 10.76 21.56 19.51
C MET A 111 11.84 20.45 19.60
N TYR A 112 12.42 20.03 18.48
CA TYR A 112 13.42 18.97 18.33
C TYR A 112 14.88 19.41 18.61
N ARG A 113 15.15 20.71 18.77
CA ARG A 113 16.53 21.24 18.92
C ARG A 113 16.83 21.81 20.32
N THR A 114 16.06 21.45 21.35
CA THR A 114 16.25 22.05 22.69
C THR A 114 17.53 21.55 23.38
N PRO A 115 18.24 22.41 24.13
CA PRO A 115 19.46 22.03 24.84
C PRO A 115 19.16 20.97 25.92
N GLU A 116 20.02 19.95 25.97
CA GLU A 116 19.92 18.71 26.76
C GLU A 116 19.54 18.93 28.24
N ALA A 117 19.94 20.07 28.83
CA ALA A 117 19.68 20.43 30.22
C ALA A 117 18.18 20.66 30.56
N LEU A 118 17.34 21.06 29.60
CA LEU A 118 15.90 21.29 29.83
C LEU A 118 15.06 20.02 29.59
N GLN A 119 15.61 19.07 28.83
CA GLN A 119 14.97 17.81 28.42
C GLN A 119 14.89 16.80 29.57
N ALA A 120 15.86 16.85 30.49
CA ALA A 120 15.87 16.02 31.71
C ALA A 120 14.80 16.41 32.74
N ALA A 121 14.35 17.67 32.76
CA ALA A 121 13.47 18.19 33.81
C ALA A 121 11.96 18.04 33.54
N THR A 122 11.53 17.69 32.31
CA THR A 122 10.10 17.62 31.90
C THR A 122 9.76 16.42 31.01
N SER A 123 10.56 15.37 31.10
CA SER A 123 10.77 14.34 30.07
C SER A 123 9.51 13.63 29.57
N GLY A 124 8.65 13.08 30.43
CA GLY A 124 7.55 12.20 29.99
C GLY A 124 6.46 12.86 29.12
N LEU A 125 5.93 14.01 29.55
CA LEU A 125 4.80 14.65 28.86
C LEU A 125 5.22 15.27 27.52
N ARG A 126 6.43 15.83 27.44
CA ARG A 126 6.98 16.38 26.19
C ARG A 126 7.34 15.28 25.19
N ILE A 127 7.92 14.16 25.64
CA ILE A 127 8.15 12.96 24.80
C ILE A 127 6.83 12.46 24.20
N GLY A 128 5.75 12.44 24.98
CA GLY A 128 4.41 12.13 24.49
C GLY A 128 3.93 13.09 23.39
N GLN A 129 4.10 14.40 23.59
CA GLN A 129 3.71 15.43 22.61
C GLN A 129 4.52 15.31 21.30
N PHE A 130 5.83 15.07 21.38
CA PHE A 130 6.69 14.84 20.22
C PHE A 130 6.23 13.64 19.39
N SER A 131 5.97 12.53 20.08
CA SER A 131 5.57 11.28 19.47
C SER A 131 4.20 11.42 18.81
N LEU A 132 3.26 12.08 19.49
CA LEU A 132 1.93 12.36 18.96
C LEU A 132 1.99 13.26 17.71
N HIS A 133 2.85 14.28 17.71
CA HIS A 133 3.02 15.15 16.54
C HIS A 133 3.52 14.35 15.32
N LEU A 134 4.51 13.48 15.49
CA LEU A 134 5.01 12.62 14.40
C LEU A 134 3.96 11.62 13.91
N VAL A 135 3.17 11.02 14.82
CA VAL A 135 2.05 10.14 14.45
C VAL A 135 1.00 10.90 13.65
N CYS A 136 0.63 12.11 14.05
CA CYS A 136 -0.34 12.94 13.33
C CYS A 136 0.16 13.33 11.94
N LEU A 137 1.44 13.68 11.79
CA LEU A 137 2.04 13.97 10.48
C LEU A 137 2.04 12.73 9.59
N ALA A 138 2.50 11.58 10.10
CA ALA A 138 2.50 10.31 9.38
C ALA A 138 1.08 9.90 8.96
N LEU A 139 0.09 10.05 9.85
CA LEU A 139 -1.32 9.77 9.55
C LEU A 139 -1.82 10.67 8.41
N LEU A 140 -1.61 11.98 8.53
CA LEU A 140 -2.07 12.95 7.54
C LEU A 140 -1.45 12.67 6.17
N GLU A 141 -0.14 12.43 6.10
CA GLU A 141 0.55 12.12 4.86
C GLU A 141 0.02 10.85 4.17
N ASN A 142 -0.18 9.76 4.92
CA ASN A 142 -0.72 8.51 4.38
C ASN A 142 -2.19 8.67 3.95
N VAL A 143 -3.00 9.43 4.70
CA VAL A 143 -4.39 9.74 4.32
C VAL A 143 -4.41 10.58 3.03
N VAL A 144 -3.61 11.64 2.95
CA VAL A 144 -3.51 12.48 1.73
C VAL A 144 -3.10 11.63 0.53
N TYR A 145 -2.09 10.78 0.68
CA TYR A 145 -1.66 9.88 -0.39
C TYR A 145 -2.78 8.93 -0.85
N PHE A 146 -3.44 8.24 0.08
CA PHE A 146 -4.51 7.28 -0.24
C PHE A 146 -5.72 7.98 -0.86
N VAL A 147 -6.12 9.13 -0.34
CA VAL A 147 -7.25 9.91 -0.86
C VAL A 147 -6.91 10.50 -2.23
N ALA A 148 -5.70 11.02 -2.43
CA ALA A 148 -5.28 11.59 -3.73
C ALA A 148 -5.26 10.53 -4.84
N VAL A 149 -4.71 9.35 -4.57
CA VAL A 149 -4.70 8.23 -5.53
C VAL A 149 -6.12 7.75 -5.80
N PHE A 150 -6.96 7.59 -4.76
CA PHE A 150 -8.36 7.21 -4.95
C PHE A 150 -9.13 8.25 -5.76
N ALA A 151 -8.97 9.54 -5.45
CA ALA A 151 -9.60 10.64 -6.16
C ALA A 151 -9.15 10.69 -7.62
N ALA A 152 -7.87 10.45 -7.92
CA ALA A 152 -7.38 10.38 -9.30
C ALA A 152 -7.98 9.20 -10.07
N ILE A 153 -8.09 8.02 -9.45
CA ILE A 153 -8.77 6.85 -10.04
C ILE A 153 -10.25 7.14 -10.24
N TRP A 154 -10.90 7.78 -9.26
CA TRP A 154 -12.30 8.14 -9.31
C TRP A 154 -12.56 9.19 -10.38
N LEU A 155 -11.78 10.27 -10.48
CA LEU A 155 -11.96 11.29 -11.50
C LEU A 155 -11.77 10.71 -12.92
N ASP A 156 -10.98 9.65 -13.06
CA ASP A 156 -10.65 8.97 -14.32
C ASP A 156 -10.25 9.98 -15.42
N PRO A 157 -9.16 10.74 -15.22
CA PRO A 157 -8.72 11.78 -16.16
C PRO A 157 -8.40 11.23 -17.56
N PHE A 158 -8.16 9.91 -17.66
CA PHE A 158 -7.81 9.23 -18.91
C PHE A 158 -9.00 8.52 -19.57
N ARG A 159 -10.23 8.64 -19.02
CA ARG A 159 -11.47 8.02 -19.52
C ARG A 159 -11.34 6.53 -19.82
N ARG A 160 -10.65 5.76 -18.94
CA ARG A 160 -10.44 4.32 -19.10
C ARG A 160 -11.51 3.45 -18.46
N GLY A 161 -12.54 4.07 -17.87
CA GLY A 161 -13.63 3.37 -17.20
C GLY A 161 -13.20 2.75 -15.87
N TRP A 162 -12.16 3.28 -15.22
CA TRP A 162 -11.63 2.75 -13.96
C TRP A 162 -12.68 2.72 -12.85
N ARG A 163 -13.62 3.67 -12.83
CA ARG A 163 -14.77 3.67 -11.93
C ARG A 163 -15.56 2.36 -12.02
N ALA A 164 -15.92 1.96 -13.23
CA ALA A 164 -16.70 0.74 -13.46
C ALA A 164 -15.92 -0.53 -13.07
N LYS A 165 -14.58 -0.50 -13.21
CA LYS A 165 -13.69 -1.59 -12.77
C LYS A 165 -13.44 -1.61 -11.25
N LEU A 166 -13.72 -0.53 -10.53
CA LEU A 166 -13.62 -0.53 -9.06
C LEU A 166 -14.92 -1.04 -8.41
N LEU A 167 -16.07 -0.69 -8.99
CA LEU A 167 -17.36 -1.18 -8.52
C LEU A 167 -17.47 -2.69 -8.72
N PRO A 168 -17.96 -3.46 -7.73
CA PRO A 168 -18.23 -4.88 -7.90
C PRO A 168 -19.39 -5.06 -8.88
N ILE A 169 -19.13 -5.66 -10.03
CA ILE A 169 -20.17 -6.11 -10.95
C ILE A 169 -20.72 -7.42 -10.38
N GLY A 170 -21.81 -7.31 -9.62
CA GLY A 170 -22.67 -8.43 -9.24
C GLY A 170 -22.14 -9.32 -8.12
N GLU A 171 -22.30 -8.86 -6.87
CA GLU A 171 -22.58 -9.76 -5.74
C GLU A 171 -23.79 -9.21 -4.98
N LYS A 172 -24.57 -10.13 -4.40
CA LYS A 172 -25.86 -9.87 -3.75
C LYS A 172 -25.76 -8.66 -2.81
N LYS A 173 -26.81 -7.84 -2.81
CA LYS A 173 -27.06 -6.79 -1.81
C LYS A 173 -26.84 -7.36 -0.40
N GLU A 174 -25.66 -7.14 0.15
CA GLU A 174 -25.43 -7.03 1.58
C GLU A 174 -25.24 -5.52 1.83
N GLU A 175 -25.89 -5.01 2.87
CA GLU A 175 -26.38 -3.62 3.03
C GLU A 175 -25.33 -2.49 3.13
N THR A 176 -24.10 -2.66 2.62
CA THR A 176 -22.99 -1.70 2.76
C THR A 176 -22.45 -1.20 1.40
N GLY A 177 -23.33 -0.59 0.60
CA GLY A 177 -23.07 -0.19 -0.80
C GLY A 177 -21.95 0.83 -1.04
N VAL A 178 -21.34 1.43 -0.01
CA VAL A 178 -20.20 2.37 -0.14
C VAL A 178 -18.90 1.80 0.46
N VAL A 179 -18.99 0.81 1.35
CA VAL A 179 -17.81 0.28 2.06
C VAL A 179 -17.00 -0.63 1.13
N ALA A 180 -17.65 -1.37 0.23
CA ALA A 180 -17.01 -2.40 -0.59
C ALA A 180 -15.89 -1.91 -1.55
N PRO A 181 -16.03 -0.78 -2.28
CA PRO A 181 -14.96 -0.30 -3.15
C PRO A 181 -13.77 0.27 -2.37
N TRP A 182 -14.05 0.99 -1.27
CA TRP A 182 -13.04 1.58 -0.41
C TRP A 182 -12.24 0.53 0.35
N THR A 183 -12.88 -0.55 0.82
CA THR A 183 -12.17 -1.64 1.49
C THR A 183 -11.26 -2.40 0.54
N ARG A 184 -11.71 -2.68 -0.68
CA ARG A 184 -10.90 -3.34 -1.72
C ARG A 184 -9.70 -2.48 -2.13
N TYR A 185 -9.91 -1.19 -2.38
CA TYR A 185 -8.83 -0.26 -2.68
C TYR A 185 -7.87 -0.11 -1.49
N GLY A 186 -8.41 0.12 -0.30
CA GLY A 186 -7.63 0.29 0.92
C GLY A 186 -6.79 -0.93 1.26
N SER A 187 -7.36 -2.15 1.13
CA SER A 187 -6.62 -3.38 1.39
C SER A 187 -5.46 -3.55 0.41
N ALA A 188 -5.70 -3.31 -0.89
CA ALA A 188 -4.66 -3.42 -1.89
C ALA A 188 -3.52 -2.42 -1.68
N MET A 189 -3.84 -1.15 -1.43
CA MET A 189 -2.85 -0.12 -1.13
C MET A 189 -2.09 -0.41 0.16
N CYS A 190 -2.75 -0.97 1.18
CA CYS A 190 -2.09 -1.35 2.42
C CYS A 190 -1.10 -2.51 2.20
N ILE A 191 -1.52 -3.54 1.46
CA ILE A 191 -0.68 -4.71 1.16
C ILE A 191 0.52 -4.30 0.32
N SER A 192 0.32 -3.48 -0.71
CA SER A 192 1.41 -3.01 -1.56
C SER A 192 2.37 -2.05 -0.84
N SER A 193 1.89 -1.32 0.17
CA SER A 193 2.72 -0.43 1.00
C SER A 193 3.51 -1.16 2.10
N PHE A 194 3.36 -2.47 2.26
CA PHE A 194 4.03 -3.20 3.34
C PHE A 194 5.56 -3.24 3.19
N GLY A 195 6.12 -2.93 2.02
CA GLY A 195 7.56 -2.73 1.84
C GLY A 195 8.18 -1.73 2.83
N LYS A 196 7.39 -0.84 3.43
CA LYS A 196 7.81 0.04 4.54
C LYS A 196 8.34 -0.72 5.76
N LEU A 197 8.03 -2.02 5.91
CA LEU A 197 8.63 -2.85 6.97
C LEU A 197 10.16 -2.87 6.87
N PHE A 198 10.74 -2.80 5.66
CA PHE A 198 12.19 -2.73 5.48
C PHE A 198 12.80 -1.49 6.12
N ALA A 199 12.03 -0.45 6.36
CA ALA A 199 12.51 0.73 7.04
C ALA A 199 12.76 0.50 8.54
N LEU A 200 12.25 -0.59 9.13
CA LEU A 200 12.71 -1.02 10.46
C LEU A 200 14.17 -1.48 10.43
N LEU A 201 14.67 -1.97 9.30
CA LEU A 201 16.08 -2.33 9.18
C LEU A 201 16.97 -1.11 9.29
N THR A 202 16.52 0.08 8.87
CA THR A 202 17.30 1.33 9.04
C THR A 202 17.32 1.82 10.48
N VAL A 203 16.41 1.34 11.32
CA VAL A 203 16.43 1.61 12.77
C VAL A 203 17.39 0.66 13.47
N ILE A 204 17.37 -0.63 13.10
CA ILE A 204 18.23 -1.66 13.69
C ILE A 204 19.69 -1.49 13.25
N TRP A 205 19.89 -1.21 11.96
CA TRP A 205 21.18 -1.04 11.34
C TRP A 205 21.35 0.40 10.89
N GLU A 206 22.48 1.01 11.20
CA GLU A 206 22.80 2.39 10.87
C GLU A 206 23.14 2.55 9.38
N PHE A 207 22.12 2.44 8.52
CA PHE A 207 22.27 2.70 7.10
C PHE A 207 22.23 4.20 6.81
N ASP A 208 22.88 4.61 5.71
CA ASP A 208 22.74 5.97 5.19
C ASP A 208 21.27 6.30 4.90
N TRP A 209 20.88 7.55 5.18
CA TRP A 209 19.50 8.03 4.97
C TRP A 209 19.01 7.83 3.52
N SER A 210 19.93 7.79 2.55
CA SER A 210 19.66 7.48 1.15
C SER A 210 18.99 6.11 0.94
N PHE A 211 19.22 5.14 1.82
CA PHE A 211 18.58 3.82 1.75
C PHE A 211 17.06 3.90 1.91
N ILE A 212 16.57 4.92 2.63
CA ILE A 212 15.14 5.15 2.79
C ILE A 212 14.51 5.50 1.43
N HIS A 213 15.21 6.22 0.55
CA HIS A 213 14.73 6.47 -0.82
C HIS A 213 14.60 5.18 -1.64
N VAL A 214 15.47 4.19 -1.42
CA VAL A 214 15.38 2.87 -2.09
C VAL A 214 14.14 2.12 -1.64
N ILE A 215 13.85 2.11 -0.33
CA ILE A 215 12.62 1.54 0.22
C ILE A 215 11.39 2.26 -0.35
N GLY A 216 11.45 3.59 -0.47
CA GLY A 216 10.42 4.40 -1.13
C GLY A 216 10.15 3.96 -2.56
N ALA A 217 11.21 3.84 -3.37
CA ALA A 217 11.11 3.39 -4.75
C ALA A 217 10.49 1.98 -4.85
N LEU A 218 10.90 1.06 -3.97
CA LEU A 218 10.33 -0.29 -3.89
C LEU A 218 8.82 -0.25 -3.62
N VAL A 219 8.39 0.54 -2.62
CA VAL A 219 6.97 0.71 -2.26
C VAL A 219 6.18 1.33 -3.41
N VAL A 220 6.75 2.31 -4.13
CA VAL A 220 6.12 2.92 -5.30
C VAL A 220 5.93 1.91 -6.42
N VAL A 221 6.94 1.09 -6.74
CA VAL A 221 6.82 0.04 -7.76
C VAL A 221 5.75 -0.98 -7.37
N SER A 222 5.72 -1.39 -6.11
CA SER A 222 4.70 -2.28 -5.55
C SER A 222 3.29 -1.70 -5.69
N ASN A 223 3.09 -0.42 -5.33
CA ASN A 223 1.80 0.27 -5.48
C ASN A 223 1.36 0.35 -6.95
N VAL A 224 2.27 0.64 -7.87
CA VAL A 224 1.98 0.64 -9.32
C VAL A 224 1.55 -0.75 -9.79
N LEU A 225 2.25 -1.81 -9.39
CA LEU A 225 1.93 -3.18 -9.78
C LEU A 225 0.54 -3.59 -9.25
N ALA A 226 0.27 -3.32 -7.98
CA ALA A 226 -1.02 -3.60 -7.36
C ALA A 226 -2.16 -2.89 -8.09
N LEU A 227 -2.02 -1.59 -8.36
CA LEU A 227 -3.04 -0.81 -9.07
C LEU A 227 -3.21 -1.25 -10.53
N GLN A 228 -2.14 -1.62 -11.23
CA GLN A 228 -2.22 -2.14 -12.60
C GLN A 228 -3.01 -3.45 -12.67
N LEU A 229 -2.81 -4.34 -11.70
CA LEU A 229 -3.54 -5.59 -11.59
C LEU A 229 -5.00 -5.35 -11.20
N MET A 230 -5.24 -4.48 -10.22
CA MET A 230 -6.60 -4.13 -9.80
C MET A 230 -7.45 -3.49 -10.90
N LEU A 231 -6.84 -2.61 -11.70
CA LEU A 231 -7.51 -1.88 -12.78
C LEU A 231 -7.50 -2.66 -14.11
N GLU A 232 -7.00 -3.91 -14.11
CA GLU A 232 -6.93 -4.80 -15.27
C GLU A 232 -6.30 -4.11 -16.51
N GLU A 233 -5.28 -3.28 -16.28
CA GLU A 233 -4.57 -2.53 -17.33
C GLU A 233 -3.45 -3.36 -18.00
N GLY A 234 -3.33 -4.64 -17.65
CA GLY A 234 -2.15 -5.48 -17.89
C GLY A 234 -2.18 -6.43 -19.10
N ASN A 235 -3.18 -6.38 -19.98
CA ASN A 235 -3.31 -7.36 -21.08
C ASN A 235 -2.43 -7.09 -22.33
N SER A 236 -1.49 -6.13 -22.29
CA SER A 236 -0.62 -5.88 -23.44
C SER A 236 0.86 -6.01 -23.06
N VAL A 237 1.50 -7.00 -23.68
CA VAL A 237 2.84 -7.58 -23.49
C VAL A 237 4.02 -6.57 -23.44
N ARG A 238 3.81 -5.25 -23.54
CA ARG A 238 4.92 -4.28 -23.55
C ARG A 238 4.66 -2.89 -22.97
N GLY A 239 3.49 -2.60 -22.42
CA GLY A 239 3.19 -1.27 -21.88
C GLY A 239 2.97 -1.30 -20.38
N ARG A 240 3.96 -0.90 -19.56
CA ARG A 240 3.63 -0.34 -18.24
C ARG A 240 2.57 0.72 -18.49
N SER A 241 1.39 0.61 -17.85
CA SER A 241 0.37 1.64 -17.99
C SER A 241 0.94 2.93 -17.39
N LEU A 242 1.48 3.80 -18.25
CA LEU A 242 2.05 5.09 -17.89
C LEU A 242 1.03 5.93 -17.11
N HIS A 243 -0.26 5.67 -17.34
CA HIS A 243 -1.37 6.28 -16.62
C HIS A 243 -1.42 5.88 -15.15
N VAL A 244 -1.23 4.59 -14.82
CA VAL A 244 -1.19 4.14 -13.42
C VAL A 244 0.03 4.71 -12.70
N VAL A 245 1.17 4.78 -13.41
CA VAL A 245 2.37 5.45 -12.89
C VAL A 245 2.07 6.93 -12.61
N ALA A 246 1.41 7.64 -13.55
CA ALA A 246 1.03 9.03 -13.37
C ALA A 246 0.09 9.24 -12.18
N VAL A 247 -0.85 8.33 -11.93
CA VAL A 247 -1.74 8.37 -10.75
C VAL A 247 -0.96 8.22 -9.45
N VAL A 248 -0.03 7.27 -9.38
CA VAL A 248 0.80 7.07 -8.17
C VAL A 248 1.72 8.28 -7.94
N VAL A 249 2.35 8.79 -9.00
CA VAL A 249 3.18 10.00 -8.94
C VAL A 249 2.36 11.21 -8.50
N PHE A 250 1.13 11.38 -8.99
CA PHE A 250 0.22 12.43 -8.53
C PHE A 250 -0.05 12.31 -7.01
N GLY A 251 -0.27 11.10 -6.51
CA GLY A 251 -0.40 10.85 -5.07
C GLY A 251 0.84 11.27 -4.28
N LEU A 252 2.05 10.95 -4.76
CA LEU A 252 3.30 11.34 -4.11
C LEU A 252 3.50 12.86 -4.11
N VAL A 253 3.18 13.52 -5.22
CA VAL A 253 3.23 14.99 -5.34
C VAL A 253 2.22 15.63 -4.37
N ALA A 254 0.99 15.11 -4.28
CA ALA A 254 -0.02 15.60 -3.34
C ALA A 254 0.44 15.46 -1.88
N ARG A 255 1.10 14.34 -1.54
CA ARG A 255 1.70 14.14 -0.22
C ARG A 255 2.82 15.15 0.07
N GLY A 256 3.76 15.34 -0.87
CA GLY A 256 4.83 16.33 -0.72
C GLY A 256 4.31 17.76 -0.62
N ALA A 257 3.28 18.10 -1.41
CA ALA A 257 2.63 19.40 -1.35
C ALA A 257 1.90 19.63 -0.02
N ALA A 258 1.24 18.60 0.54
CA ALA A 258 0.63 18.70 1.86
C ALA A 258 1.68 18.97 2.94
N GLN A 259 2.83 18.28 2.88
CA GLN A 259 3.93 18.50 3.82
C GLN A 259 4.53 19.90 3.69
N LEU A 260 4.72 20.41 2.46
CA LEU A 260 5.19 21.77 2.21
C LEU A 260 4.18 22.81 2.70
N THR A 261 2.88 22.56 2.52
CA THR A 261 1.79 23.41 3.00
C THR A 261 1.80 23.46 4.53
N LEU A 262 1.98 22.32 5.21
CA LEU A 262 2.11 22.29 6.67
C LEU A 262 3.33 23.09 7.14
N TYR A 263 4.47 22.95 6.46
CA TYR A 263 5.66 23.75 6.77
C TYR A 263 5.41 25.26 6.59
N ALA A 264 4.73 25.66 5.51
CA ALA A 264 4.35 27.05 5.26
C ALA A 264 3.37 27.60 6.31
N LEU A 265 2.45 26.77 6.81
CA LEU A 265 1.51 27.09 7.89
C LEU A 265 2.15 27.14 9.29
N GLY A 266 3.47 26.95 9.37
CA GLY A 266 4.22 27.10 10.62
C GLY A 266 4.62 25.78 11.27
N ASN A 267 4.47 24.64 10.60
CA ASN A 267 5.03 23.39 11.10
C ASN A 267 6.57 23.47 11.17
N SER A 268 7.14 22.90 12.23
CA SER A 268 8.55 23.10 12.57
C SER A 268 9.53 22.19 11.83
N VAL A 269 9.03 21.16 11.14
CA VAL A 269 9.83 20.13 10.46
C VAL A 269 9.34 19.89 9.05
N LEU A 270 10.29 19.77 8.13
CA LEU A 270 10.08 19.31 6.77
C LEU A 270 11.00 18.11 6.50
N PHE A 271 10.41 16.99 6.08
CA PHE A 271 11.12 15.78 5.68
C PHE A 271 11.41 15.79 4.18
N HIS A 272 12.63 15.44 3.77
CA HIS A 272 13.00 15.33 2.35
C HIS A 272 12.65 13.97 1.75
N VAL A 273 12.03 13.10 2.53
CA VAL A 273 11.78 11.70 2.19
C VAL A 273 10.27 11.46 2.02
N LEU A 274 9.88 11.06 0.81
CA LEU A 274 8.49 10.73 0.43
C LEU A 274 8.30 9.20 0.37
N VAL A 275 8.44 8.50 1.51
CA VAL A 275 8.21 7.04 1.61
C VAL A 275 6.84 6.72 2.16
#